data_AF-A0A3M7TLY7-F1
#
_entry.id   AF-A0A3M7TLY7-F1
#
_cell.length_a   1.000
_cell.length_b   1.000
_cell.length_c   1.000
_cell.angle_alpha   90.00
_cell.angle_beta   90.00
_cell.angle_gamma   90.00
#
_symmetry.space_group_name_H-M   'P 1'
#
loop_
_entity.id
_entity.type
_entity.pdbx_description
1 polymer ?
#
loop_
_entity_poly.entity_id
_entity_poly.type
_entity_poly.pdbx_seq_one_letter_code
_entity_poly.pdbx_strand_id
1 'polypeptide(L)' 'MSRKILIVGGVAGGATAAARLRRLDEKADIIVFERGEYVSFANCGLPYYIGGTIVNIHEYLVVLGCYPSIYE' A
#
# COMPACT_ATOMS: atom_id res chain seq x y z
N MET A 1 9.02 -24.55 -2.20
CA MET A 1 8.44 -24.11 -0.91
C MET A 1 7.89 -22.70 -1.12
N SER A 2 6.62 -22.46 -0.82
CA SER A 2 6.08 -21.09 -0.81
C SER A 2 6.71 -20.34 0.36
N ARG A 3 7.21 -19.12 0.11
CA ARG A 3 7.79 -18.27 1.16
C ARG A 3 6.66 -17.53 1.87
N LYS A 4 6.66 -17.57 3.21
CA LYS A 4 5.77 -16.78 4.06
C LYS A 4 6.49 -15.52 4.52
N ILE A 5 5.91 -14.37 4.26
CA ILE A 5 6.55 -13.06 4.44
C ILE A 5 5.59 -12.15 5.20
N LEU A 6 6.06 -11.62 6.32
CA LEU A 6 5.32 -10.67 7.14
C LEU A 6 5.95 -9.29 6.97
N ILE A 7 5.13 -8.29 6.70
CA ILE A 7 5.53 -6.88 6.52
C ILE A 7 4.82 -6.06 7.57
N VAL A 8 5.55 -5.24 8.33
CA VAL A 8 4.98 -4.33 9.33
C VAL A 8 5.10 -2.91 8.82
N GLY A 9 3.94 -2.25 8.65
CA GLY A 9 3.77 -0.98 7.97
C GLY A 9 3.40 -1.19 6.49
N GLY A 10 2.25 -0.65 6.07
CA GLY A 10 1.65 -0.83 4.74
C GLY A 10 1.52 0.47 3.93
N VAL A 11 2.24 1.53 4.30
CA VAL A 11 2.14 2.84 3.63
C VAL A 11 3.00 2.91 2.35
N ALA A 12 4.23 3.44 2.41
CA ALA A 12 5.05 3.59 1.21
C ALA A 12 5.95 2.36 0.97
N GLY A 13 6.92 2.14 1.86
CA GLY A 13 7.93 1.09 1.70
C GLY A 13 7.34 -0.32 1.77
N GLY A 14 6.46 -0.57 2.75
CA GLY A 14 5.89 -1.90 2.93
C GLY A 14 4.95 -2.33 1.80
N ALA A 15 4.08 -1.44 1.33
CA ALA A 15 3.26 -1.72 0.15
C ALA A 15 4.13 -1.91 -1.11
N THR A 16 5.17 -1.10 -1.30
CA THR A 16 6.12 -1.27 -2.41
C THR A 16 6.83 -2.63 -2.36
N ALA A 17 7.26 -3.05 -1.17
CA ALA A 17 7.88 -4.35 -0.95
C ALA A 17 6.90 -5.49 -1.23
N ALA A 18 5.67 -5.41 -0.73
CA ALA A 18 4.62 -6.40 -0.97
C ALA A 18 4.31 -6.55 -2.46
N ALA A 19 4.11 -5.45 -3.19
CA ALA A 19 3.91 -5.45 -4.64
C ALA A 19 5.07 -6.12 -5.37
N ARG A 20 6.31 -5.78 -5.00
CA ARG A 20 7.49 -6.34 -5.64
C ARG A 20 7.61 -7.84 -5.37
N LEU A 21 7.35 -8.28 -4.14
CA LEU A 21 7.38 -9.68 -3.75
C LEU A 21 6.33 -10.50 -4.52
N ARG A 22 5.10 -10.00 -4.67
CA ARG A 22 4.06 -10.66 -5.47
C ARG A 22 4.46 -10.82 -6.94
N ARG A 23 5.15 -9.83 -7.52
CA ARG A 23 5.68 -9.92 -8.91
C ARG A 23 6.82 -10.91 -9.06
N LEU A 24 7.62 -11.12 -8.01
CA LEU A 24 8.75 -12.05 -8.01
C LEU A 24 8.31 -13.49 -7.72
N ASP A 25 7.25 -13.65 -6.93
CA ASP A 25 6.70 -14.94 -6.55
C ASP A 25 5.19 -14.83 -6.37
N GLU A 26 4.45 -15.24 -7.39
CA GLU A 26 2.99 -15.20 -7.39
C GLU A 26 2.37 -16.11 -6.33
N LYS A 27 3.13 -17.10 -5.83
CA LYS A 27 2.68 -18.08 -4.84
C LYS A 27 3.15 -17.77 -3.43
N ALA A 28 3.86 -16.67 -3.20
CA ALA A 28 4.27 -16.25 -1.86
C ALA A 28 3.04 -15.90 -1.00
N ASP A 29 3.08 -16.31 0.27
CA ASP A 29 2.11 -15.93 1.29
C ASP A 29 2.62 -14.63 1.95
N ILE A 30 1.99 -13.50 1.62
CA ILE A 30 2.45 -12.16 2.01
C ILE A 30 1.37 -11.53 2.88
N ILE A 31 1.72 -11.20 4.13
CA ILE A 31 0.81 -10.61 5.10
C ILE A 31 1.36 -9.23 5.49
N VAL A 32 0.55 -8.19 5.33
CA VAL A 32 0.91 -6.80 5.69
C VAL A 32 0.11 -6.36 6.91
N PHE A 33 0.82 -5.97 7.97
CA PHE A 33 0.22 -5.38 9.17
C PHE A 33 0.34 -3.87 9.10
N GLU A 34 -0.79 -3.17 9.06
CA GLU A 34 -0.85 -1.71 9.19
C GLU A 34 -1.73 -1.35 10.39
N ARG A 35 -1.34 -0.32 11.14
CA ARG A 35 -2.10 0.15 12.30
C ARG A 35 -3.22 1.08 11.87
N GLY A 36 -2.98 1.87 10.83
CA GLY A 36 -3.96 2.81 10.29
C GLY A 36 -5.08 2.13 9.52
N GLU A 37 -6.20 2.86 9.34
CA GLU A 37 -7.34 2.40 8.54
C GLU A 37 -7.04 2.38 7.03
N TYR A 38 -6.00 3.10 6.61
CA TYR A 38 -5.61 3.24 5.21
C TYR A 38 -4.21 2.68 4.98
N VAL A 39 -4.10 1.82 3.98
CA VAL A 39 -2.85 1.34 3.41
C VAL A 39 -2.52 2.16 2.16
N SER A 40 -1.25 2.30 1.83
CA SER A 40 -0.81 2.85 0.54
C SER A 40 -1.35 4.26 0.17
N PHE A 41 -1.59 5.13 1.15
CA PHE A 41 -1.98 6.52 0.88
C PHE A 41 -0.77 7.43 0.64
N ALA A 42 -0.92 8.44 -0.21
CA ALA A 42 0.15 9.40 -0.50
C ALA A 42 0.15 10.59 0.48
N ASN A 43 0.97 10.46 1.51
CA ASN A 43 1.27 11.55 2.45
C ASN A 43 1.82 12.80 1.74
N CYS A 44 2.66 12.62 0.71
CA CYS A 44 3.23 13.72 -0.07
C CYS A 44 2.18 14.54 -0.82
N GLY A 45 1.01 13.93 -1.06
CA GLY A 45 -0.09 14.57 -1.76
C GLY A 45 -0.97 15.45 -0.85
N LEU A 46 -1.02 15.16 0.44
CA LEU A 46 -1.92 15.84 1.39
C LEU A 46 -1.87 17.38 1.35
N PRO A 47 -0.71 18.04 1.17
CA PRO A 47 -0.65 19.49 1.05
C PRO A 47 -1.47 20.06 -0.12
N TYR A 48 -1.61 19.33 -1.23
CA TYR A 48 -2.39 19.77 -2.39
C TYR A 48 -3.90 19.64 -2.15
N TYR A 49 -4.32 18.77 -1.22
CA TYR A 49 -5.71 18.65 -0.79
C TYR A 49 -6.08 19.84 0.09
N ILE A 50 -5.23 20.10 1.10
CA ILE A 50 -5.39 21.24 2.00
C ILE A 50 -5.33 22.56 1.21
N GLY A 51 -4.48 22.63 0.19
CA GLY A 51 -4.37 23.77 -0.72
C GLY A 51 -5.49 23.88 -1.76
N GLY A 52 -6.49 23.00 -1.76
CA GLY A 52 -7.65 23.05 -2.66
C GLY A 52 -7.35 22.78 -4.13
N THR A 53 -6.11 22.39 -4.46
CA THR A 53 -5.72 22.00 -5.84
C THR A 53 -6.32 20.65 -6.21
N ILE A 54 -6.43 19.75 -5.23
CA ILE A 54 -7.13 18.48 -5.38
C ILE A 54 -8.34 18.51 -4.46
N VAL A 55 -9.52 18.26 -5.03
CA VAL A 55 -10.82 18.37 -4.36
C VAL A 55 -11.31 17.05 -3.77
N ASN A 56 -10.80 15.92 -4.26
CA ASN A 56 -11.22 14.60 -3.82
C ASN A 56 -10.12 13.86 -3.04
N ILE A 57 -10.37 13.58 -1.77
CA ILE A 57 -9.39 12.91 -0.89
C ILE A 57 -9.15 11.44 -1.29
N HIS A 58 -10.12 10.78 -1.93
CA HIS A 58 -9.96 9.39 -2.40
C HIS A 58 -8.93 9.27 -3.53
N GLU A 59 -8.66 10.36 -4.25
CA GLU A 59 -7.61 10.43 -5.26
C GLU A 59 -6.19 10.27 -4.65
N TYR A 60 -6.04 10.49 -3.33
CA TYR A 60 -4.81 10.28 -2.57
C TYR A 60 -4.66 8.90 -1.93
N LEU A 61 -5.77 8.20 -1.69
CA LEU A 61 -5.76 7.00 -0.86
C LEU A 61 -5.17 5.77 -1.58
N VAL A 62 -5.01 5.82 -2.90
CA VAL A 62 -4.58 4.67 -3.71
C VAL A 62 -3.45 5.08 -4.64
N VAL A 63 -2.25 5.32 -4.09
CA VAL A 63 -1.08 5.66 -4.92
C VAL A 63 -0.28 4.43 -5.34
N LEU A 64 -0.51 3.29 -4.70
CA LEU A 64 -0.09 2.00 -5.23
C LEU A 64 -1.35 1.21 -5.54
N GLY A 65 -1.53 0.88 -6.82
CA GLY A 65 -2.33 -0.27 -7.26
C GLY A 65 -1.70 -1.57 -6.77
N CYS A 66 -1.47 -1.67 -5.46
CA CYS A 66 -1.15 -2.91 -4.79
C CYS A 66 -2.43 -3.72 -4.82
N TYR A 67 -2.32 -4.90 -5.42
CA TYR A 67 -3.38 -5.89 -5.50
C TYR A 67 -4.23 -5.92 -4.22
N PRO A 68 -5.56 -5.75 -4.31
CA PRO A 68 -6.43 -5.85 -3.14
C PRO A 68 -6.19 -7.16 -2.35
N SER A 69 -5.78 -8.22 -3.04
CA SER A 69 -5.48 -9.54 -2.49
C SER A 69 -4.19 -9.67 -1.66
N ILE A 70 -3.41 -8.58 -1.46
CA ILE A 70 -2.27 -8.60 -0.52
C ILE A 70 -2.63 -8.05 0.87
N TYR A 71 -3.86 -7.54 1.05
CA TYR A 71 -4.31 -6.92 2.29
C TYR A 71 -5.37 -7.74 3.03
N GLU A 72 -5.78 -8.90 2.48
CA GLU A 72 -6.62 -9.89 3.16
C GLU A 72 -5.78 -10.87 3.98
#